data_AF-A0A229GM16-F1
#
_entry.id   AF-A0A229GM16-F1
#
_cell.length_a   1.000
_cell.length_b   1.000
_cell.length_c   1.000
_cell.angle_alpha   90.00
_cell.angle_beta   90.00
_cell.angle_gamma   90.00
#
_symmetry.space_group_name_H-M   'P 1'
#
loop_
_entity.id
_entity.type
_entity.pdbx_description
1 polymer ?
#
loop_
_entity_poly.entity_id
_entity_poly.type
_entity_poly.pdbx_seq_one_letter_code
_entity_poly.pdbx_strand_id
1 'polypeptide(L)'
;MALTLKKRLYADAIMDGETKAEAAMTAGYSKATASQAGSRLFKDEDVIQYIEAKTLEREQVEAGTVHVKKNVVDPKEKLLELLNDPDPKISLSAASTLMPYMYARIAPAGKKVGEKERAIKATKTGRFSTLSQQSDKMQ
;
A
#
# COMPACT_ATOMS: atom_id res chain seq x y z
N MET A 1 3.30 -31.73 14.73
CA MET A 1 4.68 -32.29 14.68
C MET A 1 5.52 -31.28 13.88
N ALA A 2 6.86 -31.30 13.87
CA ALA A 2 7.57 -30.37 12.98
C ALA A 2 7.31 -30.74 11.50
N LEU A 3 7.05 -29.74 10.66
CA LEU A 3 6.78 -29.91 9.23
C LEU A 3 7.98 -30.57 8.53
N THR A 4 7.85 -31.85 8.16
CA THR A 4 8.93 -32.63 7.52
C THR A 4 9.12 -32.23 6.06
N LEU A 5 10.31 -32.51 5.49
CA LEU A 5 10.61 -32.19 4.09
C LEU A 5 9.58 -32.76 3.10
N LYS A 6 9.10 -34.00 3.33
CA LYS A 6 8.09 -34.63 2.45
C LYS A 6 6.74 -33.93 2.53
N LYS A 7 6.34 -33.45 3.71
CA LYS A 7 5.09 -32.68 3.89
C LYS A 7 5.14 -31.34 3.16
N ARG A 8 6.31 -30.66 3.15
CA ARG A 8 6.54 -29.43 2.38
C ARG A 8 6.42 -29.67 0.89
N LEU A 9 7.15 -30.64 0.36
CA LEU A 9 7.11 -30.97 -1.07
C LEU A 9 5.71 -31.37 -1.53
N TYR A 10 4.99 -32.15 -0.72
CA TYR A 10 3.60 -32.50 -1.00
C TYR A 10 2.70 -31.25 -1.07
N ALA A 11 2.80 -30.35 -0.09
CA ALA A 11 2.02 -29.13 -0.07
C ALA A 11 2.34 -28.19 -1.23
N ASP A 12 3.61 -28.07 -1.59
CA ASP A 12 4.06 -27.28 -2.75
C ASP A 12 3.45 -27.83 -4.05
N ALA A 13 3.48 -29.16 -4.25
CA ALA A 13 2.86 -29.80 -5.41
C ALA A 13 1.32 -29.61 -5.46
N ILE A 14 0.64 -29.62 -4.30
CA ILE A 14 -0.80 -29.30 -4.24
C ILE A 14 -1.06 -27.84 -4.62
N MET A 15 -0.20 -26.91 -4.20
CA MET A 15 -0.28 -25.50 -4.57
C MET A 15 0.00 -25.25 -6.05
N ASP A 16 0.78 -26.11 -6.69
CA ASP A 16 1.04 -26.11 -8.14
C ASP A 16 -0.11 -26.75 -8.95
N GLY A 17 -1.12 -27.30 -8.28
CA GLY A 17 -2.32 -27.86 -8.90
C GLY A 17 -2.25 -29.36 -9.21
N GLU A 18 -1.26 -30.07 -8.69
CA GLU A 18 -1.16 -31.53 -8.86
C GLU A 18 -2.29 -32.26 -8.12
N THR A 19 -2.65 -33.45 -8.60
CA THR A 19 -3.60 -34.31 -7.89
C THR A 19 -2.97 -34.87 -6.61
N LYS A 20 -3.78 -35.27 -5.63
CA LYS A 20 -3.29 -35.79 -4.34
C LYS A 20 -2.35 -36.99 -4.48
N ALA A 21 -2.54 -37.81 -5.52
CA ALA A 21 -1.67 -38.95 -5.79
C ALA A 21 -0.37 -38.53 -6.47
N GLU A 22 -0.42 -37.59 -7.42
CA GLU A 22 0.76 -37.05 -8.11
C GLU A 22 1.65 -36.27 -7.14
N ALA A 23 1.06 -35.39 -6.31
CA ALA A 23 1.77 -34.66 -5.28
C ALA A 23 2.52 -35.58 -4.30
N ALA A 24 1.96 -36.76 -4.00
CA ALA A 24 2.65 -37.76 -3.19
C ALA A 24 3.81 -38.43 -3.95
N MET A 25 3.70 -38.66 -5.25
CA MET A 25 4.83 -39.14 -6.06
C MET A 25 5.96 -38.10 -6.11
N THR A 26 5.61 -36.83 -6.27
CA THR A 26 6.54 -35.69 -6.25
C THR A 26 7.25 -35.56 -4.90
N ALA A 27 6.55 -35.84 -3.80
CA ALA A 27 7.13 -35.92 -2.45
C ALA A 27 7.98 -37.19 -2.18
N GLY A 28 8.12 -38.09 -3.16
CA GLY A 28 8.95 -39.29 -3.08
C GLY A 28 8.25 -40.55 -2.53
N TYR A 29 6.92 -40.62 -2.58
CA TYR A 29 6.18 -41.85 -2.30
C TYR A 29 6.07 -42.71 -3.56
N SER A 30 6.07 -44.04 -3.42
CA SER A 30 5.98 -44.94 -4.57
C SER A 30 4.59 -44.88 -5.22
N LYS A 31 4.51 -45.07 -6.53
CA LYS A 31 3.23 -45.05 -7.28
C LYS A 31 2.15 -45.96 -6.68
N ALA A 32 2.54 -47.11 -6.14
CA ALA A 32 1.62 -48.05 -5.50
C ALA A 32 0.99 -47.52 -4.19
N THR A 33 1.72 -46.68 -3.45
CA THR A 33 1.29 -46.16 -2.15
C THR A 33 0.85 -44.69 -2.20
N ALA A 34 1.14 -44.00 -3.30
CA ALA A 34 0.92 -42.57 -3.48
C ALA A 34 -0.53 -42.14 -3.22
N SER A 35 -1.52 -42.92 -3.66
CA SER A 35 -2.94 -42.60 -3.42
C SER A 35 -3.32 -42.63 -1.92
N GLN A 36 -2.84 -43.66 -1.20
CA GLN A 36 -3.10 -43.78 0.24
C GLN A 36 -2.31 -42.75 1.05
N ALA A 37 -1.05 -42.52 0.70
CA ALA A 37 -0.20 -41.52 1.33
C ALA A 37 -0.75 -40.10 1.11
N GLY A 38 -1.14 -39.77 -0.12
CA GLY A 38 -1.75 -38.49 -0.45
C GLY A 38 -3.05 -38.23 0.32
N SER A 39 -3.90 -39.26 0.48
CA SER A 39 -5.13 -39.12 1.28
C SER A 39 -4.88 -38.85 2.77
N ARG A 40 -3.75 -39.35 3.31
CA ARG A 40 -3.33 -39.11 4.70
C ARG A 40 -2.72 -37.71 4.85
N LEU A 41 -1.78 -37.37 3.97
CA LEU A 41 -1.10 -36.06 3.95
C LEU A 41 -2.08 -34.90 3.73
N PHE A 42 -3.11 -35.10 2.90
CA PHE A 42 -4.14 -34.09 2.68
C PHE A 42 -4.93 -33.73 3.95
N LYS A 43 -5.01 -34.66 4.91
CA LYS A 43 -5.73 -34.45 6.19
C LYS A 43 -4.79 -34.08 7.34
N ASP A 44 -3.48 -34.14 7.12
CA ASP A 44 -2.50 -33.81 8.16
C ASP A 44 -2.56 -32.30 8.47
N GLU A 45 -2.73 -31.96 9.74
CA GLU A 45 -2.83 -30.58 10.20
C GLU A 45 -1.59 -29.75 9.82
N ASP A 46 -0.39 -30.31 9.97
CA ASP A 46 0.85 -29.62 9.60
C ASP A 46 0.88 -29.22 8.10
N VAL A 47 0.29 -30.05 7.22
CA VAL A 47 0.23 -29.78 5.77
C VAL A 47 -0.79 -28.68 5.49
N ILE A 48 -1.96 -28.75 6.13
CA ILE A 48 -3.02 -27.74 6.00
C ILE A 48 -2.53 -26.37 6.46
N GLN A 49 -1.91 -26.30 7.65
CA GLN A 49 -1.35 -25.06 8.20
C GLN A 49 -0.28 -24.45 7.28
N TYR A 50 0.55 -25.27 6.65
CA TYR A 50 1.57 -24.79 5.72
C TYR A 50 0.96 -24.26 4.41
N ILE A 51 -0.05 -24.95 3.87
CA ILE A 51 -0.79 -24.46 2.69
C ILE A 51 -1.45 -23.12 3.01
N GLU A 52 -2.14 -23.02 4.14
CA GLU A 52 -2.82 -21.81 4.59
C GLU A 52 -1.84 -20.65 4.79
N ALA A 53 -0.73 -20.88 5.50
CA ALA A 53 0.32 -19.88 5.68
C ALA A 53 0.89 -19.41 4.33
N LYS A 54 1.15 -20.33 3.40
CA LYS A 54 1.70 -19.99 2.08
C LYS A 54 0.69 -19.30 1.16
N THR A 55 -0.60 -19.63 1.26
CA THR A 55 -1.67 -18.88 0.58
C THR A 55 -1.77 -17.45 1.11
N LEU A 56 -1.66 -17.27 2.43
CA LEU A 56 -1.71 -15.96 3.06
C LEU A 56 -0.47 -15.12 2.74
N GLU A 57 0.72 -15.73 2.66
CA GLU A 57 1.92 -15.06 2.17
C GLU A 57 1.76 -14.63 0.71
N ARG A 58 1.24 -15.49 -0.18
CA ARG A 58 0.94 -15.08 -1.58
C ARG A 58 -0.04 -13.93 -1.63
N GLU A 59 -1.08 -13.94 -0.80
CA GLU A 59 -2.07 -12.86 -0.72
C GLU A 59 -1.47 -11.55 -0.18
N GLN A 60 -0.57 -11.61 0.80
CA GLN A 60 0.14 -10.43 1.30
C GLN A 60 1.12 -9.86 0.26
N VAL A 61 1.73 -10.72 -0.57
CA VAL A 61 2.56 -10.28 -1.70
C VAL A 61 1.67 -9.67 -2.79
N GLU A 62 0.50 -10.24 -3.09
CA GLU A 62 -0.46 -9.66 -4.04
C GLU A 62 -1.09 -8.36 -3.52
N ALA A 63 -1.33 -8.22 -2.22
CA ALA A 63 -1.74 -6.97 -1.57
C ALA A 63 -0.61 -5.92 -1.59
N GLY A 64 0.65 -6.35 -1.69
CA GLY A 64 1.82 -5.52 -1.96
C GLY A 64 2.07 -5.22 -3.44
N THR A 65 1.45 -5.95 -4.36
CA THR A 65 1.55 -5.73 -5.81
C THR A 65 0.18 -5.76 -6.49
N VAL A 66 -0.75 -4.94 -6.01
CA VAL A 66 -2.03 -4.69 -6.67
C VAL A 66 -1.78 -3.77 -7.89
N HIS A 67 -1.18 -4.30 -8.95
CA HIS A 67 -1.36 -3.72 -10.29
C HIS A 67 -2.72 -4.18 -10.82
N VAL A 68 -3.78 -3.72 -10.15
CA VAL A 68 -5.14 -3.86 -10.67
C VAL A 68 -5.17 -3.03 -11.95
N LYS A 69 -5.21 -3.72 -13.09
CA LYS A 69 -5.65 -3.17 -14.37
C LYS A 69 -7.13 -2.79 -14.26
N LYS A 70 -7.44 -1.77 -13.45
CA LYS A 70 -8.65 -0.98 -13.63
C LYS A 70 -8.41 -0.18 -14.88
N ASN A 71 -9.34 -0.21 -15.83
CA ASN A 71 -9.37 0.81 -16.87
C ASN A 71 -9.40 2.15 -16.14
N VAL A 72 -8.27 2.84 -16.11
CA VAL A 72 -8.11 4.05 -15.29
C VAL A 72 -8.91 5.14 -15.99
N VAL A 73 -10.15 5.32 -15.55
CA VAL A 73 -11.05 6.37 -16.02
C VAL A 73 -10.51 7.74 -15.59
N ASP A 74 -9.81 7.80 -14.45
CA ASP A 74 -9.36 9.04 -13.83
C ASP A 74 -7.82 9.19 -13.85
N PRO A 75 -7.27 10.22 -14.52
CA PRO A 75 -5.83 10.40 -14.69
C PRO A 75 -5.05 10.53 -13.38
N LYS A 76 -5.71 10.92 -12.28
CA LYS A 76 -5.11 11.00 -10.95
C LYS A 76 -4.73 9.62 -10.39
N GLU A 77 -5.58 8.62 -10.60
CA GLU A 77 -5.29 7.26 -10.13
C GLU A 77 -4.08 6.69 -10.87
N LYS A 78 -3.94 7.02 -12.17
CA LYS A 78 -2.75 6.65 -12.95
C LYS A 78 -1.48 7.26 -12.36
N LEU A 79 -1.53 8.53 -11.93
CA LEU A 79 -0.37 9.18 -11.30
C LEU A 79 0.00 8.55 -9.95
N LEU A 80 -0.98 8.06 -9.18
CA LEU A 80 -0.73 7.32 -7.94
C LEU A 80 -0.12 5.93 -8.19
N GLU A 81 -0.51 5.27 -9.28
CA GLU A 81 0.12 4.02 -9.73
C GLU A 81 1.59 4.28 -10.13
N LEU A 82 1.84 5.33 -10.93
CA LEU A 82 3.19 5.70 -11.39
C LEU A 82 4.14 6.14 -10.26
N LEU A 83 3.61 6.50 -9.09
CA LEU A 83 4.40 6.80 -7.90
C LEU A 83 5.08 5.54 -7.32
N ASN A 84 4.52 4.36 -7.57
CA ASN A 84 5.06 3.08 -7.12
C ASN A 84 5.98 2.41 -8.16
N ASP A 85 6.19 3.03 -9.33
CA ASP A 85 7.09 2.49 -10.35
C ASP A 85 8.55 2.44 -9.87
N PRO A 86 9.31 1.40 -10.25
CA PRO A 86 10.72 1.24 -9.85
C PRO A 86 11.66 2.26 -10.51
N ASP A 87 11.25 2.95 -11.58
CA ASP A 87 12.06 4.01 -12.20
C ASP A 87 11.90 5.35 -11.45
N PRO A 88 12.97 5.90 -10.86
CA PRO A 88 12.93 7.16 -10.11
C PRO A 88 12.47 8.37 -10.94
N LYS A 89 12.68 8.36 -12.26
CA LYS A 89 12.30 9.50 -13.12
C LYS A 89 10.79 9.58 -13.30
N ILE A 90 10.15 8.43 -13.48
CA ILE A 90 8.71 8.32 -13.68
C ILE A 90 7.99 8.70 -12.38
N SER A 91 8.42 8.15 -11.25
CA SER A 91 7.85 8.47 -9.94
C SER A 91 8.02 9.94 -9.56
N LEU A 92 9.18 10.56 -9.82
CA LEU A 92 9.41 11.98 -9.55
C LEU A 92 8.51 12.89 -10.40
N SER A 93 8.32 12.55 -11.67
CA SER A 93 7.45 13.31 -12.58
C SER A 93 5.98 13.24 -12.13
N ALA A 94 5.52 12.06 -11.72
CA ALA A 94 4.18 11.85 -11.20
C ALA A 94 3.97 12.61 -9.89
N ALA A 95 4.93 12.53 -8.96
CA ALA A 95 4.91 13.28 -7.71
C ALA A 95 4.79 14.80 -7.94
N SER A 96 5.64 15.36 -8.80
CA SER A 96 5.63 16.80 -9.14
C SER A 96 4.28 17.25 -9.68
N THR A 97 3.65 16.43 -10.52
CA THR A 97 2.34 16.71 -11.12
C THR A 97 1.22 16.66 -10.08
N LEU A 98 1.36 15.82 -9.06
CA LEU A 98 0.36 15.61 -8.02
C LEU A 98 0.47 16.62 -6.87
N MET A 99 1.62 17.27 -6.69
CA MET A 99 1.88 18.28 -5.65
C MET A 99 0.83 19.41 -5.59
N PRO A 100 0.41 20.06 -6.70
CA PRO A 100 -0.56 21.15 -6.64
C PRO A 100 -1.97 20.70 -6.23
N TYR A 101 -2.26 19.41 -6.37
CA TYR A 101 -3.56 18.83 -6.01
C TYR A 101 -3.59 18.37 -4.56
N MET A 102 -2.46 17.94 -4.00
CA MET A 102 -2.36 17.55 -2.59
C MET A 102 -2.08 18.74 -1.67
N TYR A 103 -1.24 19.66 -2.11
CA TYR A 103 -0.83 20.83 -1.36
C TYR A 103 -1.42 22.05 -2.04
N ALA A 104 -2.26 22.79 -1.31
CA ALA A 104 -2.76 24.08 -1.79
C ALA A 104 -1.56 24.93 -2.20
N ARG A 105 -1.58 25.46 -3.43
CA ARG A 105 -0.56 26.43 -3.84
C ARG A 105 -0.47 27.51 -2.78
N ILE A 106 0.75 27.73 -2.28
CA ILE A 106 1.09 28.89 -1.46
C ILE A 106 1.02 30.10 -2.39
N ALA A 107 -0.20 30.53 -2.69
CA ALA A 107 -0.41 31.83 -3.29
C ALA A 107 -0.13 32.86 -2.20
N PRO A 108 0.55 33.98 -2.51
CA PRO A 108 0.55 35.12 -1.61
C PRO A 108 -0.92 35.46 -1.35
N ALA A 109 -1.31 35.46 -0.07
CA ALA A 109 -2.64 35.78 0.45
C ALA A 109 -3.49 36.53 -0.58
N GLY A 110 -4.44 35.85 -1.22
CA GLY A 110 -5.28 36.44 -2.27
C GLY A 110 -5.90 37.75 -1.80
N LYS A 111 -6.23 38.69 -2.71
CA LYS A 111 -6.62 40.08 -2.39
C LYS A 111 -7.47 40.25 -1.11
N LYS A 112 -8.43 39.35 -0.86
CA LYS A 112 -9.27 39.35 0.36
C LYS A 112 -8.53 39.06 1.68
N VAL A 113 -7.53 38.18 1.69
CA VAL A 113 -6.71 37.87 2.88
C VAL A 113 -5.63 38.95 3.06
N GLY A 114 -5.02 39.40 1.95
CA GLY A 114 -4.06 40.51 1.97
C GLY A 114 -4.67 41.84 2.44
N GLU A 115 -5.92 42.15 2.07
CA GLU A 115 -6.65 43.33 2.56
C GLU A 115 -6.92 43.25 4.07
N LYS A 116 -7.32 42.07 4.58
CA LYS A 116 -7.53 41.87 6.02
C LYS A 116 -6.24 42.06 6.81
N GLU A 117 -5.13 41.49 6.36
CA GLU A 117 -3.84 41.67 7.02
C GLU A 117 -3.32 43.10 6.95
N ARG A 118 -3.52 43.80 5.82
CA ARG A 118 -3.18 45.23 5.69
C ARG A 118 -4.05 46.10 6.60
N ALA A 119 -5.34 45.82 6.70
CA ALA A 119 -6.25 46.50 7.61
C ALA A 119 -5.83 46.28 9.07
N ILE A 120 -5.52 45.04 9.46
CA ILE A 120 -5.02 44.72 10.81
C ILE A 120 -3.66 45.39 11.10
N LYS A 121 -2.78 45.53 10.09
CA LYS A 121 -1.53 46.27 10.26
C LYS A 121 -1.77 47.78 10.39
N ALA A 122 -2.74 48.32 9.65
CA ALA A 122 -3.12 49.73 9.73
C ALA A 122 -3.79 50.09 11.07
N THR A 123 -4.51 49.16 11.71
CA THR A 123 -5.09 49.38 13.06
C THR A 123 -4.06 49.30 14.19
N LYS A 124 -2.81 48.91 13.90
CA LYS A 124 -1.72 48.89 14.89
C LYS A 124 -0.91 50.18 14.92
N THR A 125 -0.99 51.04 13.91
CA THR A 125 -0.13 52.24 13.80
C THR A 125 -0.87 53.47 13.28
N GLY A 126 -0.41 54.67 13.68
CA GLY A 126 -0.97 55.94 13.21
C GLY A 126 -2.25 56.41 13.92
N ARG A 127 -2.92 57.41 13.34
CA ARG A 127 -4.12 58.07 13.90
C ARG A 127 -5.36 57.16 14.00
N PHE A 128 -5.36 56.04 13.28
CA PHE A 128 -6.45 55.05 13.26
C PHE A 128 -6.11 53.78 14.06
N SER A 129 -5.12 53.85 14.95
CA SER A 129 -4.79 52.75 15.84
C SER A 129 -5.89 52.50 16.87
N THR A 130 -6.08 51.24 17.28
CA THR A 130 -7.06 50.91 18.33
C THR A 130 -6.66 51.49 19.68
N LEU A 131 -7.64 51.82 20.51
CA LEU A 131 -7.42 52.42 21.85
C LEU A 131 -6.43 51.62 22.70
N SER A 132 -6.49 50.28 22.62
CA SER A 132 -5.56 49.38 23.30
C SER A 132 -4.10 49.50 22.84
N GLN A 133 -3.87 49.81 21.56
CA GLN A 133 -2.52 49.98 21.00
C GLN A 133 -1.99 51.41 21.19
N GLN A 134 -2.89 52.38 21.43
CA GLN A 134 -2.53 53.75 21.81
C GLN A 134 -2.11 53.86 23.26
N SER A 135 -2.80 53.16 24.17
CA SER A 135 -2.46 53.14 25.59
C SER A 135 -1.10 52.49 25.87
N ASP A 136 -0.73 51.45 25.12
CA ASP A 136 0.55 50.74 25.25
C ASP A 136 1.78 51.57 24.83
N LYS A 137 1.59 52.66 24.06
CA LYS A 137 2.67 53.56 23.63
C LYS A 137 2.90 54.75 24.55
N MET A 138 2.04 54.96 25.55
CA MET A 138 2.15 56.08 26.50
C MET A 138 2.66 55.65 27.89
N GLN A 139 3.04 54.38 28.04
CA GLN A 139 3.85 53.89 29.17
C GLN A 139 5.33 53.85 28.77
#